data_AF-A0A524K1B0-F1
#
_entry.id   AF-A0A524K1B0-F1
#
_cell.length_a   1.000
_cell.length_b   1.000
_cell.length_c   1.000
_cell.angle_alpha   90.00
_cell.angle_beta   90.00
_cell.angle_gamma   90.00
#
_symmetry.space_group_name_H-M   'P 1'
#
loop_
_entity.id
_entity.type
_entity.pdbx_description
1 polymer ?
#
loop_
_entity_poly.entity_id
_entity_poly.type
_entity_poly.pdbx_seq_one_letter_code
_entity_poly.pdbx_strand_id
1 'polypeptide(L)'
;MKKTFWIALAVLAAACFLGEPVRLAAFSQSELENMVPEGFKLSVPLQYYGTAENKMADGSIFDYMDGGGVVYLERGFREMVHGEYRDQHGNAVVLDIFSMTKSEQAQAALNDERICPPAGTPLKSDFIGVAHRFPPDYYLYFCQGNRLVYLHVSNDALAEMLKRFAVRVQKFCAKEKK
;
A
#
# COMPACT_ATOMS: atom_id res chain seq x y z
N MET A 1 36.01 1.67 65.64
CA MET A 1 35.81 0.82 64.46
C MET A 1 34.83 1.51 63.52
N LYS A 2 35.30 2.15 62.45
CA LYS A 2 34.47 2.86 61.47
C LYS A 2 34.26 1.95 60.26
N LYS A 3 33.02 1.55 59.98
CA LYS A 3 32.65 0.76 58.78
C LYS A 3 32.30 1.74 57.66
N THR A 4 33.16 1.82 56.65
CA THR A 4 32.94 2.56 55.41
C THR A 4 32.08 1.71 54.46
N PHE A 5 30.87 2.19 54.16
CA PHE A 5 29.98 1.64 53.14
C PHE A 5 30.31 2.28 51.79
N TRP A 6 30.72 1.48 50.80
CA TRP A 6 30.87 1.90 49.42
C TRP A 6 29.60 1.52 48.65
N ILE A 7 28.83 2.52 48.21
CA ILE A 7 27.70 2.33 47.29
C ILE A 7 28.28 2.37 45.88
N ALA A 8 28.30 1.22 45.21
CA ALA A 8 28.63 1.12 43.79
C ALA A 8 27.44 1.64 42.97
N LEU A 9 27.60 2.82 42.37
CA LEU A 9 26.66 3.41 41.43
C LEU A 9 26.82 2.71 40.08
N ALA A 10 25.97 1.74 39.78
CA ALA A 10 25.89 1.13 38.46
C ALA A 10 25.20 2.09 37.49
N VAL A 11 25.99 2.76 36.65
CA VAL A 11 25.49 3.56 35.53
C VAL A 11 24.99 2.60 34.45
N LEU A 12 23.67 2.40 34.40
CA LEU A 12 23.01 1.71 33.30
C LEU A 12 23.11 2.62 32.07
N ALA A 13 24.10 2.38 31.21
CA ALA A 13 24.17 2.98 29.89
C ALA A 13 23.01 2.40 29.06
N ALA A 14 21.86 3.07 29.10
CA ALA A 14 20.80 2.85 28.12
C ALA A 14 21.39 3.25 26.76
N ALA A 15 21.89 2.26 26.03
CA ALA A 15 22.16 2.42 24.61
C ALA A 15 20.83 2.75 23.95
N CYS A 16 20.55 4.05 23.80
CA CYS A 16 19.57 4.54 22.86
C CYS A 16 20.02 4.02 21.50
N PHE A 17 19.48 2.87 21.10
CA PHE A 17 19.46 2.47 19.70
C PHE A 17 18.72 3.59 18.98
N LEU A 18 19.49 4.56 18.50
CA LEU A 18 19.08 5.45 17.43
C LEU A 18 18.93 4.54 16.21
N GLY A 19 17.80 3.84 16.15
CA GLY A 19 17.42 3.09 14.97
C GLY A 19 17.55 4.06 13.82
N GLU A 20 18.38 3.70 12.82
CA GLU A 20 18.49 4.50 11.61
C GLU A 20 17.07 4.81 11.15
N PRO A 21 16.79 6.06 10.73
CA PRO A 21 15.49 6.38 10.17
C PRO A 21 15.27 5.35 9.09
N VAL A 22 14.27 4.48 9.30
CA VAL A 22 13.93 3.44 8.34
C VAL A 22 13.50 4.22 7.12
N ARG A 23 14.44 4.42 6.19
CA ARG A 23 14.14 4.92 4.86
C ARG A 23 13.20 3.88 4.32
N LEU A 24 11.92 4.22 4.38
CA LEU A 24 10.89 3.55 3.62
C LEU A 24 11.47 3.38 2.23
N ALA A 25 11.48 2.13 1.75
CA ALA A 25 12.00 1.81 0.44
C ALA A 25 11.11 2.55 -0.56
N ALA A 26 11.47 3.81 -0.81
CA ALA A 26 10.76 4.71 -1.68
C ALA A 26 10.73 4.01 -3.02
N PHE A 27 9.53 3.70 -3.48
CA PHE A 27 9.29 3.23 -4.83
C PHE A 27 10.16 4.05 -5.77
N SER A 28 10.83 3.42 -6.73
CA SER A 28 11.45 4.18 -7.82
C SER A 28 10.35 5.01 -8.50
N GLN A 29 10.29 6.30 -8.17
CA GLN A 29 9.24 7.21 -8.64
C GLN A 29 9.18 7.20 -10.16
N SER A 30 10.35 7.25 -10.82
CA SER A 30 10.45 7.16 -12.27
C SER A 30 9.90 5.84 -12.84
N GLU A 31 10.07 4.71 -12.17
CA GLU A 31 9.52 3.43 -12.66
C GLU A 31 8.01 3.37 -12.51
N LEU A 32 7.48 3.92 -11.41
CA LEU A 32 6.04 3.97 -11.17
C LEU A 32 5.32 4.98 -12.07
N GLU A 33 5.93 6.13 -12.35
CA GLU A 33 5.41 7.12 -13.32
C GLU A 33 5.30 6.54 -14.73
N ASN A 34 6.20 5.62 -15.09
CA ASN A 34 6.16 4.89 -16.36
C ASN A 34 5.19 3.68 -16.32
N MET A 35 4.56 3.41 -15.18
CA MET A 35 3.60 2.31 -15.00
C MET A 35 2.20 2.69 -15.46
N VAL A 36 2.08 3.08 -16.72
CA VAL A 36 0.80 3.51 -17.30
C VAL A 36 0.05 2.32 -17.90
N PRO A 37 -1.26 2.15 -17.63
CA PRO A 37 -2.09 1.17 -18.31
C PRO A 37 -2.20 1.44 -19.83
N GLU A 38 -2.46 0.40 -20.62
CA GLU A 38 -2.56 0.51 -22.08
C GLU A 38 -3.71 1.43 -22.50
N GLY A 39 -3.43 2.51 -23.24
CA GLY A 39 -4.44 3.48 -23.69
C GLY A 39 -4.81 4.56 -22.66
N PHE A 40 -4.19 4.53 -21.48
CA PHE A 40 -4.41 5.51 -20.43
C PHE A 40 -3.26 6.53 -20.35
N LYS A 41 -3.51 7.62 -19.63
CA LYS A 41 -2.50 8.60 -19.21
C LYS A 41 -2.74 8.95 -17.76
N LEU A 42 -1.68 9.26 -17.05
CA LEU A 42 -1.77 9.76 -15.68
C LEU A 42 -2.61 11.06 -15.67
N SER A 43 -3.69 11.11 -14.90
CA SER A 43 -4.59 12.27 -14.84
C SER A 43 -4.14 13.31 -13.81
N VAL A 44 -3.46 12.86 -12.76
CA VAL A 44 -2.86 13.70 -11.71
C VAL A 44 -1.48 13.13 -11.34
N PRO A 45 -0.51 13.95 -10.92
CA PRO A 45 0.77 13.43 -10.41
C PRO A 45 0.55 12.34 -9.35
N LEU A 46 1.48 11.37 -9.27
CA LEU A 46 1.41 10.35 -8.22
C LEU A 46 1.39 11.02 -6.84
N GLN A 47 0.52 10.52 -5.97
CA GLN A 47 0.31 11.09 -4.63
C GLN A 47 0.83 10.11 -3.57
N TYR A 48 1.47 10.63 -2.53
CA TYR A 48 2.13 9.86 -1.49
C TYR A 48 1.56 10.24 -0.12
N TYR A 49 1.02 9.25 0.58
CA TYR A 49 0.40 9.44 1.88
C TYR A 49 1.09 8.59 2.94
N GLY A 50 1.29 9.16 4.13
CA GLY A 50 1.91 8.48 5.27
C GLY A 50 0.93 8.25 6.43
N THR A 51 1.43 8.05 7.64
CA THR A 51 0.60 8.06 8.85
C THR A 51 0.34 9.49 9.33
N ALA A 52 -0.48 9.66 10.38
CA ALA A 52 -0.68 10.97 10.98
C ALA A 52 0.62 11.53 11.61
N GLU A 53 1.44 10.66 12.18
CA GLU A 53 2.72 10.96 12.85
C GLU A 53 3.87 11.11 11.85
N ASN A 54 3.77 10.47 10.70
CA ASN A 54 4.78 10.49 9.64
C ASN A 54 4.12 10.77 8.29
N LYS A 55 3.68 12.01 8.09
CA LYS A 55 3.06 12.47 6.84
C LYS A 55 4.07 12.43 5.68
N MET A 56 3.56 12.15 4.49
CA MET A 56 4.30 12.18 3.23
C MET A 56 3.97 13.46 2.45
N ALA A 57 4.40 13.56 1.19
CA ALA A 57 4.25 14.77 0.37
C ALA A 57 2.80 15.25 0.23
N ASP A 58 1.85 14.32 0.15
CA ASP A 58 0.42 14.62 -0.07
C ASP A 58 -0.42 14.45 1.21
N GLY A 59 0.23 14.19 2.35
CA GLY A 59 -0.41 14.12 3.66
C GLY A 59 -0.38 12.74 4.30
N SER A 60 -1.46 12.39 4.97
CA SER A 60 -1.67 11.14 5.69
C SER A 60 -2.78 10.30 5.05
N ILE A 61 -2.88 9.03 5.44
CA ILE A 61 -3.98 8.16 5.03
C ILE A 61 -5.36 8.71 5.37
N PHE A 62 -5.47 9.58 6.38
CA PHE A 62 -6.74 10.24 6.73
C PHE A 62 -7.08 11.43 5.82
N ASP A 63 -6.08 12.00 5.14
CA ASP A 63 -6.30 12.99 4.09
C ASP A 63 -6.75 12.29 2.79
N TYR A 64 -6.38 11.02 2.60
CA TYR A 64 -6.80 10.18 1.47
C TYR A 64 -8.16 9.49 1.69
N MET A 65 -8.39 8.91 2.87
CA MET A 65 -9.61 8.15 3.21
C MET A 65 -10.29 8.74 4.45
N ASP A 66 -11.53 9.17 4.29
CA ASP A 66 -12.34 9.71 5.39
C ASP A 66 -12.68 8.61 6.41
N GLY A 67 -11.99 8.62 7.56
CA GLY A 67 -12.15 7.67 8.66
C GLY A 67 -11.66 6.24 8.40
N GLY A 68 -11.61 5.79 7.14
CA GLY A 68 -11.20 4.43 6.75
C GLY A 68 -9.74 4.09 7.06
N GLY A 69 -8.87 5.09 7.21
CA GLY A 69 -7.44 4.90 7.47
C GLY A 69 -7.12 4.13 8.75
N VAL A 70 -8.00 4.15 9.76
CA VAL A 70 -7.79 3.45 11.04
C VAL A 70 -7.60 1.95 10.82
N VAL A 71 -8.40 1.36 9.94
CA VAL A 71 -8.37 -0.09 9.68
C VAL A 71 -7.02 -0.50 9.06
N TYR A 72 -6.45 0.33 8.19
CA TYR A 72 -5.14 0.08 7.60
C TYR A 72 -4.02 0.18 8.65
N LEU A 73 -4.12 1.13 9.59
CA LEU A 73 -3.18 1.26 10.71
C LEU A 73 -3.20 0.04 11.62
N GLU A 74 -4.38 -0.51 11.93
CA GLU A 74 -4.53 -1.79 12.66
C GLU A 74 -3.84 -2.96 11.95
N ARG A 75 -3.68 -2.86 10.63
CA ARG A 75 -2.98 -3.84 9.78
C ARG A 75 -1.54 -3.46 9.47
N GLY A 76 -0.97 -2.47 10.17
CA GLY A 76 0.45 -2.14 10.10
C GLY A 76 0.84 -1.29 8.90
N PHE A 77 -0.09 -0.51 8.35
CA PHE A 77 0.17 0.52 7.34
C PHE A 77 1.32 1.45 7.73
N ARG A 78 2.12 1.86 6.74
CA ARG A 78 3.21 2.83 6.90
C ARG A 78 3.08 4.00 5.94
N GLU A 79 2.84 3.69 4.67
CA GLU A 79 2.71 4.66 3.59
C GLU A 79 1.92 4.05 2.44
N MET A 80 1.46 4.89 1.52
CA MET A 80 0.94 4.48 0.24
C MET A 80 1.33 5.43 -0.87
N VAL A 81 1.28 4.90 -2.09
CA VAL A 81 1.25 5.69 -3.31
C VAL A 81 -0.07 5.46 -4.03
N HIS A 82 -0.67 6.55 -4.49
CA HIS A 82 -1.90 6.61 -5.28
C HIS A 82 -1.60 7.12 -6.68
N GLY A 83 -2.21 6.50 -7.68
CA GLY A 83 -2.19 6.95 -9.06
C GLY A 83 -3.55 6.80 -9.72
N GLU A 84 -4.00 7.86 -10.37
CA GLU A 84 -5.20 7.86 -11.20
C GLU A 84 -4.83 8.04 -12.67
N TYR A 85 -5.40 7.21 -13.53
CA TYR A 85 -5.17 7.25 -14.97
C TYR A 85 -6.51 7.36 -15.70
N ARG A 86 -6.53 8.14 -16.78
CA ARG A 86 -7.72 8.30 -17.64
C ARG A 86 -7.41 8.03 -19.10
N ASP A 87 -8.38 7.47 -19.80
CA ASP A 87 -8.34 7.34 -21.27
C ASP A 87 -9.08 8.50 -21.96
N GLN A 88 -9.10 8.48 -23.29
CA GLN A 88 -9.80 9.50 -24.10
C GLN A 88 -11.33 9.43 -24.00
N HIS A 89 -11.88 8.36 -23.44
CA HIS A 89 -13.32 8.12 -23.27
C HIS A 89 -13.80 8.48 -21.85
N GLY A 90 -12.90 8.92 -20.98
CA GLY A 90 -13.20 9.29 -19.60
C GLY A 90 -13.24 8.11 -18.63
N ASN A 91 -12.90 6.89 -19.07
CA ASN A 91 -12.75 5.76 -18.16
C ASN A 91 -11.55 6.02 -17.23
N ALA A 92 -11.66 5.56 -15.98
CA ALA A 92 -10.60 5.71 -14.99
C ALA A 92 -10.00 4.35 -14.61
N VAL A 93 -8.69 4.34 -14.35
CA VAL A 93 -7.98 3.29 -13.61
C VAL A 93 -7.40 3.92 -12.36
N VAL A 94 -7.63 3.31 -11.20
CA VAL A 94 -6.99 3.70 -9.94
C VAL A 94 -5.99 2.62 -9.53
N LEU A 95 -4.83 3.05 -9.03
CA LEU A 95 -3.81 2.22 -8.42
C LEU A 95 -3.49 2.77 -7.04
N ASP A 96 -3.68 1.94 -6.02
CA ASP A 96 -3.15 2.17 -4.68
C ASP A 96 -2.19 1.06 -4.30
N ILE A 97 -0.99 1.44 -3.83
CA ILE A 97 -0.03 0.49 -3.26
C ILE A 97 0.22 0.89 -1.81
N PHE A 98 -0.32 0.10 -0.89
CA PHE A 98 -0.15 0.27 0.55
C PHE A 98 1.07 -0.54 1.02
N SER A 99 2.08 0.14 1.55
CA SER A 99 3.22 -0.48 2.22
C SER A 99 2.86 -0.78 3.67
N MET A 100 2.85 -2.06 4.02
CA MET A 100 2.67 -2.56 5.39
C MET A 100 4.02 -2.80 6.05
N THR A 101 4.01 -2.96 7.38
CA THR A 101 5.24 -3.23 8.13
C THR A 101 5.77 -4.65 7.85
N LYS A 102 4.89 -5.63 7.64
CA LYS A 102 5.27 -7.03 7.34
C LYS A 102 4.40 -7.67 6.26
N SER A 103 4.85 -8.80 5.70
CA SER A 103 4.11 -9.52 4.66
C SER A 103 2.82 -10.15 5.22
N GLU A 104 2.86 -10.66 6.44
CA GLU A 104 1.71 -11.24 7.14
C GLU A 104 0.63 -10.18 7.40
N GLN A 105 1.03 -8.94 7.59
CA GLN A 105 0.16 -7.79 7.80
C GLN A 105 -0.53 -7.33 6.52
N ALA A 106 0.17 -7.33 5.38
CA ALA A 106 -0.45 -7.15 4.07
C ALA A 106 -1.49 -8.24 3.78
N GLN A 107 -1.15 -9.51 4.07
CA GLN A 107 -2.09 -10.61 3.91
C GLN A 107 -3.30 -10.49 4.86
N ALA A 108 -3.08 -10.06 6.10
CA ALA A 108 -4.16 -9.80 7.04
C ALA A 108 -5.08 -8.66 6.58
N ALA A 109 -4.54 -7.62 5.95
CA ALA A 109 -5.32 -6.55 5.35
C ALA A 109 -6.15 -7.04 4.15
N LEU A 110 -5.57 -7.88 3.28
CA LEU A 110 -6.30 -8.51 2.15
C LEU A 110 -7.48 -9.37 2.62
N ASN A 111 -7.37 -9.97 3.82
CA ASN A 111 -8.40 -10.81 4.41
C ASN A 111 -9.36 -10.03 5.35
N ASP A 112 -9.18 -8.72 5.53
CA ASP A 112 -10.05 -7.90 6.38
C ASP A 112 -11.21 -7.36 5.55
N GLU A 113 -12.44 -7.77 5.88
CA GLU A 113 -13.67 -7.38 5.16
C GLU A 113 -13.96 -5.87 5.22
N ARG A 114 -13.32 -5.13 6.13
CA ARG A 114 -13.42 -3.66 6.16
C ARG A 114 -12.51 -2.98 5.11
N ILE A 115 -11.50 -3.70 4.61
CA ILE A 115 -10.55 -3.25 3.56
C ILE A 115 -10.91 -3.87 2.21
N CYS A 116 -11.05 -5.19 2.19
CA CYS A 116 -11.42 -5.99 1.03
C CYS A 116 -12.78 -6.62 1.32
N PRO A 117 -13.88 -5.87 1.19
CA PRO A 117 -15.21 -6.37 1.50
C PRO A 117 -15.52 -7.63 0.71
N PRO A 118 -16.22 -8.61 1.31
CA PRO A 118 -16.68 -9.78 0.60
C PRO A 118 -17.66 -9.30 -0.48
N ALA A 119 -17.23 -9.39 -1.73
CA ALA A 119 -17.87 -8.64 -2.80
C ALA A 119 -18.14 -9.50 -4.03
N GLY A 120 -19.43 -9.68 -4.36
CA GLY A 120 -19.90 -10.21 -5.64
C GLY A 120 -19.41 -11.62 -6.01
N THR A 121 -19.85 -12.12 -7.17
CA THR A 121 -19.52 -13.46 -7.66
C THR A 121 -17.99 -13.64 -7.73
N PRO A 122 -17.39 -14.58 -6.97
CA PRO A 122 -15.97 -14.88 -7.08
C PRO A 122 -15.64 -15.27 -8.52
N LEU A 123 -14.79 -14.49 -9.17
CA LEU A 123 -14.33 -14.85 -10.50
C LEU A 123 -13.25 -15.91 -10.35
N LYS A 124 -13.48 -17.08 -10.96
CA LYS A 124 -12.40 -18.03 -11.23
C LYS A 124 -11.40 -17.34 -12.15
N SER A 125 -10.26 -16.93 -11.61
CA SER A 125 -9.18 -16.31 -12.35
C SER A 125 -7.88 -16.99 -11.94
N ASP A 126 -6.98 -17.19 -12.91
CA ASP A 126 -5.61 -17.65 -12.67
C ASP A 126 -4.71 -16.57 -12.01
N PHE A 127 -5.34 -15.53 -11.45
CA PHE A 127 -4.68 -14.40 -10.83
C PHE A 127 -4.53 -14.64 -9.33
N ILE A 128 -3.35 -14.36 -8.78
CA ILE A 128 -3.10 -14.44 -7.33
C ILE A 128 -3.66 -13.17 -6.70
N GLY A 129 -4.93 -13.22 -6.28
CA GLY A 129 -5.60 -12.10 -5.64
C GLY A 129 -7.10 -12.32 -5.51
N VAL A 130 -7.80 -11.25 -5.10
CA VAL A 130 -9.26 -11.21 -4.99
C VAL A 130 -9.79 -10.25 -6.04
N ALA A 131 -10.78 -10.68 -6.80
CA ALA A 131 -11.41 -9.89 -7.85
C ALA A 131 -12.89 -9.70 -7.55
N HIS A 132 -13.36 -8.47 -7.69
CA HIS A 132 -14.74 -8.11 -7.41
C HIS A 132 -15.34 -7.34 -8.58
N ARG A 133 -16.59 -7.67 -8.91
CA ARG A 133 -17.36 -7.00 -9.95
C ARG A 133 -18.59 -6.37 -9.33
N PHE A 134 -18.71 -5.06 -9.45
CA PHE A 134 -19.86 -4.28 -9.03
C PHE A 134 -20.23 -3.32 -10.14
N PRO A 135 -21.02 -3.75 -11.14
CA PRO A 135 -21.24 -2.95 -12.34
C PRO A 135 -21.68 -1.51 -12.00
N PRO A 136 -21.05 -0.49 -12.62
CA PRO A 136 -20.12 -0.59 -13.75
C PRO A 136 -18.65 -0.87 -13.36
N ASP A 137 -18.32 -1.00 -12.09
CA ASP A 137 -16.95 -1.07 -11.59
C ASP A 137 -16.36 -2.49 -11.52
N TYR A 138 -15.03 -2.56 -11.58
CA TYR A 138 -14.27 -3.79 -11.39
C TYR A 138 -13.01 -3.53 -10.56
N TYR A 139 -12.78 -4.38 -9.56
CA TYR A 139 -11.75 -4.22 -8.55
C TYR A 139 -10.86 -5.46 -8.49
N LEU A 140 -9.56 -5.25 -8.26
CA LEU A 140 -8.56 -6.29 -8.01
C LEU A 140 -7.74 -5.92 -6.78
N TYR A 141 -7.62 -6.87 -5.87
CA TYR A 141 -6.77 -6.78 -4.69
C TYR A 141 -5.75 -7.91 -4.70
N PHE A 142 -4.51 -7.64 -4.35
CA PHE A 142 -3.51 -8.68 -4.16
C PHE A 142 -2.38 -8.24 -3.24
N CYS A 143 -1.62 -9.21 -2.74
CA CYS A 143 -0.40 -8.94 -1.98
C CYS A 143 0.85 -9.27 -2.78
N GLN A 144 1.89 -8.46 -2.58
CA GLN A 144 3.24 -8.75 -3.05
C GLN A 144 4.24 -8.36 -1.95
N GLY A 145 4.73 -9.35 -1.20
CA GLY A 145 5.55 -9.10 -0.01
C GLY A 145 4.75 -8.37 1.07
N ASN A 146 5.30 -7.26 1.60
CA ASN A 146 4.62 -6.41 2.57
C ASN A 146 3.71 -5.35 1.93
N ARG A 147 3.36 -5.50 0.65
CA ARG A 147 2.51 -4.55 -0.06
C ARG A 147 1.12 -5.15 -0.29
N LEU A 148 0.09 -4.40 0.08
CA LEU A 148 -1.27 -4.61 -0.38
C LEU A 148 -1.48 -3.70 -1.59
N VAL A 149 -1.92 -4.25 -2.71
CA VAL A 149 -2.22 -3.51 -3.93
C VAL A 149 -3.72 -3.54 -4.18
N TYR A 150 -4.27 -2.38 -4.48
CA TYR A 150 -5.63 -2.19 -4.93
C TYR A 150 -5.64 -1.57 -6.32
N LEU A 151 -6.45 -2.14 -7.20
CA LEU A 151 -6.65 -1.70 -8.56
C LEU A 151 -8.14 -1.61 -8.83
N HIS A 152 -8.56 -0.55 -9.51
CA HIS A 152 -9.97 -0.32 -9.87
C HIS A 152 -10.09 0.21 -11.27
N VAL A 153 -11.16 -0.17 -11.98
CA VAL A 153 -11.61 0.48 -13.20
C VAL A 153 -13.08 0.87 -13.08
N SER A 154 -13.41 2.05 -13.61
CA SER A 154 -14.77 2.59 -13.63
C SER A 154 -15.72 1.93 -14.66
N ASN A 155 -15.22 0.93 -15.39
CA ASN A 155 -15.93 0.23 -16.46
C ASN A 155 -15.45 -1.22 -16.52
N ASP A 156 -16.32 -2.16 -16.17
CA ASP A 156 -16.03 -3.58 -16.03
C ASP A 156 -15.69 -4.27 -17.35
N ALA A 157 -16.01 -3.66 -18.50
CA ALA A 157 -15.51 -4.08 -19.80
C ALA A 157 -13.97 -4.01 -19.90
N LEU A 158 -13.32 -3.24 -19.02
CA LEU A 158 -11.87 -3.10 -18.93
C LEU A 158 -11.20 -4.14 -18.00
N ALA A 159 -11.94 -5.11 -17.46
CA ALA A 159 -11.41 -6.10 -16.50
C ALA A 159 -10.16 -6.84 -17.01
N GLU A 160 -10.14 -7.25 -18.29
CA GLU A 160 -8.98 -7.95 -18.86
C GLU A 160 -7.75 -7.05 -19.01
N MET A 161 -7.96 -5.75 -19.29
CA MET A 161 -6.87 -4.77 -19.29
C MET A 161 -6.33 -4.58 -17.88
N LEU A 162 -7.22 -4.47 -16.88
CA LEU A 162 -6.83 -4.32 -15.48
C LEU A 162 -6.03 -5.52 -14.97
N LYS A 163 -6.39 -6.75 -15.35
CA LYS A 163 -5.62 -7.97 -15.02
C LYS A 163 -4.21 -7.94 -15.60
N ARG A 164 -4.04 -7.53 -16.86
CA ARG A 164 -2.70 -7.37 -17.47
C ARG A 164 -1.89 -6.30 -16.76
N PHE A 165 -2.54 -5.20 -16.37
CA PHE A 165 -1.90 -4.15 -15.59
C PHE A 165 -1.46 -4.65 -14.21
N ALA A 166 -2.31 -5.43 -13.53
CA ALA A 166 -2.00 -6.04 -12.23
C ALA A 166 -0.74 -6.91 -12.26
N VAL A 167 -0.55 -7.72 -13.32
CA VAL A 167 0.68 -8.52 -13.50
C VAL A 167 1.93 -7.63 -13.62
N ARG A 168 1.83 -6.47 -14.28
CA ARG A 168 2.96 -5.52 -14.37
C ARG A 168 3.27 -4.90 -13.01
N VAL A 169 2.24 -4.46 -12.27
CA VAL A 169 2.38 -3.91 -10.91
C VAL A 169 2.98 -4.95 -9.96
N GLN A 170 2.54 -6.21 -10.04
CA GLN A 170 3.08 -7.30 -9.23
C GLN A 170 4.58 -7.52 -9.49
N LYS A 171 5.01 -7.54 -10.75
CA LYS A 171 6.44 -7.67 -11.12
C LYS A 171 7.28 -6.52 -10.59
N PHE A 172 6.76 -5.30 -10.68
CA PHE A 172 7.42 -4.13 -10.09
C PHE A 172 7.55 -4.26 -8.58
N CYS A 173 6.47 -4.61 -7.89
CA CYS A 173 6.51 -4.81 -6.44
C CYS A 173 7.46 -5.93 -6.00
N ALA A 174 7.66 -6.96 -6.82
CA ALA A 174 8.63 -8.02 -6.55
C ALA A 174 10.10 -7.56 -6.69
N LYS A 175 10.38 -6.61 -7.59
CA LYS A 175 11.74 -6.11 -7.86
C LYS A 175 12.30 -5.26 -6.71
N GLU A 176 11.45 -4.44 -6.12
CA GLU A 176 11.81 -3.49 -5.03
C GLU A 176 12.11 -4.17 -3.68
N LYS A 177 12.08 -5.51 -3.62
CA LYS A 177 12.37 -6.29 -2.40
C LYS A 177 13.87 -6.59 -2.21
N LYS A 178 14.71 -6.14 -3.13
CA LYS A 178 16.16 -6.35 -3.17
C LYS A 178 16.90 -5.11 -2.70
#